data_AF-A0A0M9CHJ5-F1
#
_entry.id   AF-A0A0M9CHJ5-F1
#
_cell.length_a   1.000
_cell.length_b   1.000
_cell.length_c   1.000
_cell.angle_alpha   90.00
_cell.angle_beta   90.00
_cell.angle_gamma   90.00
#
_symmetry.space_group_name_H-M   'P 1'
#
loop_
_entity.id
_entity.type
_entity.pdbx_description
1 polymer ?
#
loop_
_entity_poly.entity_id
_entity_poly.type
_entity_poly.pdbx_seq_one_letter_code
_entity_poly.pdbx_strand_id
1 'polypeptide(L)'
;MNNYRIFFFSILSILLFNCNNESDLNVLFTNADIVKIDGNSSKTWKVENYYNNYNSKILNELNDCFVDDTFTFYKDNNIAEAKLGNISCFFNNPTEEAASLKYTLDNSRGRIFINISRGESFNGEFQSRLTILELQELSDNRMLFASGEKGNYMQTLILTAVN
;
A
#
# COMPACT_ATOMS: atom_id res chain seq x y z
N MET A 1 47.45 -44.46 45.69
CA MET A 1 46.26 -45.25 45.30
C MET A 1 45.06 -44.34 45.48
N ASN A 2 44.58 -43.78 44.37
CA ASN A 2 43.31 -44.18 43.72
C ASN A 2 42.09 -43.80 44.59
N ASN A 3 41.05 -43.10 44.15
CA ASN A 3 40.64 -42.74 42.80
C ASN A 3 39.40 -41.83 42.87
N TYR A 4 39.31 -40.93 41.88
CA TYR A 4 38.12 -40.29 41.30
C TYR A 4 37.09 -39.55 42.18
N ARG A 5 37.26 -38.22 42.16
CA ARG A 5 36.20 -37.22 42.28
C ARG A 5 35.18 -37.42 41.17
N ILE A 6 33.90 -37.58 41.52
CA ILE A 6 32.79 -37.51 40.55
C ILE A 6 32.22 -36.10 40.54
N PHE A 7 32.48 -35.47 39.40
CA PHE A 7 31.87 -34.30 38.81
C PHE A 7 30.34 -34.48 38.67
N PHE A 8 29.56 -33.44 38.91
CA PHE A 8 28.70 -32.86 37.88
C PHE A 8 28.27 -31.46 38.34
N PHE A 9 29.04 -30.47 37.91
CA PHE A 9 28.64 -29.06 37.95
C PHE A 9 27.48 -28.89 36.97
N SER A 10 26.29 -28.59 37.48
CA SER A 10 25.16 -28.13 36.68
C SER A 10 25.49 -26.74 36.12
N ILE A 11 26.22 -26.71 34.99
CA ILE A 11 26.29 -25.53 34.12
C ILE A 11 24.96 -25.51 33.36
N LEU A 12 23.93 -24.99 34.03
CA LEU A 12 22.70 -24.61 33.34
C LEU A 12 23.00 -23.30 32.63
N SER A 13 23.32 -23.43 31.35
CA SER A 13 23.50 -22.35 30.39
C SER A 13 22.39 -21.31 30.54
N ILE A 14 22.73 -20.15 31.09
CA ILE A 14 21.92 -18.94 30.95
C ILE A 14 22.11 -18.46 29.50
N LEU A 15 21.52 -19.20 28.57
CA LEU A 15 21.17 -18.72 27.25
C LEU A 15 19.74 -18.19 27.35
N LEU A 16 19.57 -17.10 28.08
CA LEU A 16 18.30 -16.39 28.12
C LEU A 16 18.49 -15.06 27.40
N PHE A 17 18.18 -15.14 26.10
CA PHE A 17 17.56 -14.11 25.28
C PHE A 17 18.20 -12.73 25.36
N ASN A 18 19.15 -12.49 24.47
CA ASN A 18 19.19 -11.19 23.82
C ASN A 18 17.87 -11.08 23.03
N CYS A 19 16.82 -10.58 23.67
CA CYS A 19 15.73 -9.93 22.95
C CYS A 19 16.39 -8.72 22.29
N ASN A 20 16.94 -8.95 21.10
CA ASN A 20 17.04 -7.89 20.14
C ASN A 20 15.59 -7.40 20.01
N ASN A 21 15.30 -6.25 20.60
CA ASN A 21 14.16 -5.47 20.16
C ASN A 21 14.51 -5.16 18.70
N GLU A 22 14.11 -6.05 17.80
CA GLU A 22 13.94 -5.70 16.41
C GLU A 22 12.90 -4.59 16.46
N SER A 23 13.41 -3.35 16.52
CA SER A 23 12.62 -2.18 16.24
C SER A 23 11.96 -2.48 14.91
N ASP A 24 10.65 -2.72 14.93
CA ASP A 24 9.85 -2.86 13.72
C ASP A 24 10.34 -1.79 12.75
N LEU A 25 10.92 -2.26 11.65
CA LEU A 25 11.48 -1.42 10.60
C LEU A 25 10.31 -0.63 10.01
N ASN A 26 9.98 0.49 10.63
CA ASN A 26 9.12 1.52 10.06
C ASN A 26 9.70 1.79 8.67
N VAL A 27 8.95 1.47 7.62
CA VAL A 27 9.39 1.76 6.26
C VAL A 27 9.46 3.28 6.15
N LEU A 28 10.68 3.81 6.11
CA LEU A 28 10.95 5.24 5.95
C LEU A 28 11.21 5.50 4.46
N PHE A 29 10.22 6.03 3.76
CA PHE A 29 10.39 6.50 2.38
C PHE A 29 11.21 7.80 2.36
N THR A 30 12.13 7.87 1.41
CA THR A 30 13.02 9.01 1.19
C THR A 30 12.57 9.85 -0.02
N ASN A 31 13.16 11.03 -0.21
CA ASN A 31 12.96 11.80 -1.45
C ASN A 31 13.40 11.02 -2.71
N ALA A 32 14.37 10.11 -2.59
CA ALA A 32 14.77 9.25 -3.71
C ALA A 32 13.66 8.24 -4.07
N ASP A 33 12.83 7.87 -3.11
CA ASP A 33 11.66 7.01 -3.35
C ASP A 33 10.51 7.75 -4.02
N ILE A 34 10.36 9.06 -3.77
CA ILE A 34 9.39 9.90 -4.50
C ILE A 34 9.67 9.90 -6.00
N VAL A 35 10.95 9.92 -6.40
CA VAL A 35 11.35 9.83 -7.82
C VAL A 35 10.87 8.51 -8.45
N LYS A 36 10.72 7.43 -7.68
CA LYS A 36 10.14 6.19 -8.21
C LYS A 36 8.66 6.36 -8.52
N ILE A 37 7.93 7.17 -7.74
CA ILE A 37 6.50 7.44 -7.87
C ILE A 37 6.21 8.37 -9.04
N ASP A 38 6.94 9.48 -9.19
CA ASP A 38 6.68 10.50 -10.20
C ASP A 38 7.63 10.47 -11.41
N GLY A 39 8.64 9.60 -11.40
CA GLY A 39 9.63 9.50 -12.49
C GLY A 39 10.51 10.74 -12.66
N ASN A 40 10.59 11.62 -11.66
CA ASN A 40 11.22 12.96 -11.72
C ASN A 40 10.59 13.92 -12.75
N SER A 41 9.41 13.60 -13.29
CA SER A 41 8.63 14.48 -14.16
C SER A 41 7.16 14.09 -14.12
N SER A 42 6.85 12.96 -14.74
CA SER A 42 5.56 12.31 -14.59
C SER A 42 5.71 10.81 -14.75
N LYS A 43 4.86 10.05 -14.06
CA LYS A 43 4.80 8.61 -14.20
C LYS A 43 3.38 8.10 -13.98
N THR A 44 2.95 7.25 -14.88
CA THR A 44 1.61 6.66 -14.86
C THR A 44 1.65 5.28 -14.23
N TRP A 45 0.69 5.04 -13.36
CA TRP A 45 0.49 3.78 -12.66
C TRP A 45 -0.89 3.26 -12.91
N LYS A 46 -1.01 1.99 -13.26
CA LYS A 46 -2.29 1.31 -13.46
C LYS A 46 -2.65 0.51 -12.22
N VAL A 47 -3.90 0.54 -11.79
CA VAL A 47 -4.40 -0.36 -10.76
C VAL A 47 -4.38 -1.79 -11.29
N GLU A 48 -3.64 -2.66 -10.60
CA GLU A 48 -3.56 -4.09 -10.89
C GLU A 48 -4.64 -4.85 -10.12
N ASN A 49 -4.81 -4.54 -8.84
CA ASN A 49 -5.82 -5.17 -7.99
C ASN A 49 -6.24 -4.27 -6.84
N TYR A 50 -7.47 -4.49 -6.38
CA TYR A 50 -8.00 -3.92 -5.15
C TYR A 50 -8.57 -5.02 -4.25
N TYR A 51 -8.02 -5.17 -3.05
CA TYR A 51 -8.40 -6.19 -2.07
C TYR A 51 -9.13 -5.58 -0.89
N ASN A 52 -10.12 -6.32 -0.36
CA ASN A 52 -10.67 -6.07 0.97
C ASN A 52 -9.79 -6.73 2.05
N ASN A 53 -9.21 -7.90 1.75
CA ASN A 53 -8.22 -8.56 2.59
C ASN A 53 -7.16 -9.22 1.71
N TYR A 54 -5.95 -8.67 1.70
CA TYR A 54 -4.86 -9.14 0.85
C TYR A 54 -4.26 -10.48 1.30
N ASN A 55 -4.21 -10.73 2.61
CA ASN A 55 -3.66 -11.98 3.15
C ASN A 55 -4.53 -13.19 2.76
N SER A 56 -5.85 -13.03 2.84
CA SER A 56 -6.83 -14.05 2.46
C SER A 56 -7.18 -14.02 0.97
N LYS A 57 -6.56 -13.13 0.18
CA LYS A 57 -6.82 -12.95 -1.27
C LYS A 57 -8.29 -12.66 -1.60
N ILE A 58 -8.97 -11.93 -0.72
CA ILE A 58 -10.35 -11.50 -0.92
C ILE A 58 -10.35 -10.16 -1.64
N LEU A 59 -10.76 -10.15 -2.90
CA LEU A 59 -10.92 -8.95 -3.70
C LEU A 59 -11.98 -8.02 -3.10
N ASN A 60 -11.79 -6.72 -3.32
CA ASN A 60 -12.80 -5.73 -3.02
C ASN A 60 -13.96 -5.87 -4.01
N GLU A 61 -15.19 -5.57 -3.57
CA GLU A 61 -16.36 -5.55 -4.46
C GLU A 61 -16.20 -4.57 -5.64
N LEU A 62 -15.39 -3.52 -5.46
CA LEU A 62 -15.07 -2.52 -6.47
C LEU A 62 -13.82 -2.88 -7.29
N ASN A 63 -13.24 -4.07 -7.14
CA ASN A 63 -12.02 -4.43 -7.86
C ASN A 63 -12.18 -4.25 -9.37
N ASP A 64 -13.25 -4.77 -9.95
CA ASP A 64 -13.40 -4.83 -11.41
C ASP A 64 -13.56 -3.43 -12.04
N CYS A 65 -14.11 -2.47 -11.31
CA CYS A 65 -14.22 -1.09 -11.78
C CYS A 65 -12.96 -0.24 -11.53
N PHE A 66 -12.13 -0.63 -10.55
CA PHE A 66 -10.84 0.03 -10.28
C PHE A 66 -9.73 -0.53 -11.16
N VAL A 67 -9.76 -1.82 -11.50
CA VAL A 67 -8.78 -2.43 -12.40
C VAL A 67 -8.82 -1.68 -13.73
N ASP A 68 -7.63 -1.41 -14.27
CA ASP A 68 -7.40 -0.59 -15.46
C ASP A 68 -7.54 0.93 -15.30
N ASP A 69 -7.94 1.44 -14.13
CA ASP A 69 -7.72 2.85 -13.82
C ASP A 69 -6.24 3.18 -13.85
N THR A 70 -5.91 4.32 -14.45
CA THR A 70 -4.54 4.84 -14.42
C THR A 70 -4.47 6.17 -13.70
N PHE A 71 -3.44 6.32 -12.89
CA PHE A 71 -3.13 7.55 -12.16
C PHE A 71 -1.75 8.04 -12.59
N THR A 72 -1.71 9.24 -13.18
CA THR A 72 -0.47 9.91 -13.56
C THR A 72 -0.05 10.86 -12.45
N PHE A 73 1.06 10.52 -11.80
CA PHE A 73 1.69 11.34 -10.78
C PHE A 73 2.61 12.33 -11.45
N TYR A 74 2.54 13.59 -11.06
CA TYR A 74 3.39 14.66 -11.56
C TYR A 74 4.31 15.14 -10.45
N LYS A 75 5.56 15.40 -10.79
CA LYS A 75 6.52 16.00 -9.87
C LYS A 75 5.97 17.32 -9.32
N ASP A 76 6.18 17.55 -8.02
CA ASP A 76 5.75 18.73 -7.27
C ASP A 76 4.22 18.94 -7.23
N ASN A 77 3.43 17.98 -7.71
CA ASN A 77 1.98 17.95 -7.57
C ASN A 77 1.57 16.74 -6.72
N ASN A 78 0.70 16.97 -5.75
CA ASN A 78 0.23 15.93 -4.84
C ASN A 78 -1.10 15.28 -5.29
N ILE A 79 -1.69 15.76 -6.38
CA ILE A 79 -2.88 15.19 -7.00
C ILE A 79 -2.46 14.51 -8.30
N ALA A 80 -2.73 13.21 -8.39
CA ALA A 80 -2.54 12.46 -9.63
C ALA A 80 -3.73 12.70 -10.56
N GLU A 81 -3.45 12.81 -11.85
CA GLU A 81 -4.48 12.81 -12.88
C GLU A 81 -5.03 11.40 -13.05
N ALA A 82 -6.34 11.24 -12.91
CA ALA A 82 -7.02 9.96 -13.05
C ALA A 82 -7.58 9.80 -14.47
N LYS A 83 -7.38 8.63 -15.05
CA LYS A 83 -8.10 8.17 -16.24
C LYS A 83 -8.78 6.86 -15.89
N LEU A 84 -10.09 6.85 -15.98
CA LEU A 84 -10.94 5.73 -15.59
C LEU A 84 -10.89 4.61 -16.63
N GLY A 85 -10.98 3.37 -16.16
CA GLY A 85 -11.31 2.22 -16.98
C GLY A 85 -12.75 2.26 -17.54
N ASN A 86 -13.15 1.19 -18.22
CA ASN A 86 -14.45 1.12 -18.91
C ASN A 86 -15.60 0.60 -18.04
N ILE A 87 -15.31 0.17 -16.81
CA ILE A 87 -16.30 -0.44 -15.92
C ILE A 87 -16.65 0.58 -14.85
N SER A 88 -17.94 0.92 -14.76
CA SER A 88 -18.50 1.76 -13.69
C SER A 88 -18.66 0.94 -12.40
N CYS A 89 -18.52 1.59 -11.25
CA CYS A 89 -18.52 1.01 -9.91
C CYS A 89 -19.89 0.91 -9.25
N PHE A 90 -20.78 1.89 -9.45
CA PHE A 90 -22.02 2.02 -8.67
C PHE A 90 -23.26 1.93 -9.54
N PHE A 91 -23.20 2.50 -10.75
CA PHE A 91 -24.31 2.48 -11.70
C PHE A 91 -23.88 1.80 -13.00
N ASN A 92 -24.80 1.10 -13.67
CA ASN A 92 -24.47 0.42 -14.94
C ASN A 92 -24.22 1.41 -16.11
N ASN A 93 -24.81 2.61 -16.04
CA ASN A 93 -24.70 3.65 -17.08
C ASN A 93 -24.75 5.04 -16.42
N PRO A 94 -23.74 5.41 -15.63
CA PRO A 94 -23.71 6.71 -14.96
C PRO A 94 -23.72 7.86 -15.98
N THR A 95 -24.29 8.99 -15.59
CA THR A 95 -24.24 10.22 -16.38
C THR A 95 -22.89 10.91 -16.23
N GLU A 96 -22.30 10.84 -15.04
CA GLU A 96 -20.97 11.37 -14.75
C GLU A 96 -20.19 10.36 -13.91
N GLU A 97 -18.89 10.26 -14.19
CA GLU A 97 -17.94 9.48 -13.40
C GLU A 97 -16.72 10.34 -13.08
N ALA A 98 -16.19 10.18 -11.87
CA ALA A 98 -14.96 10.84 -11.45
C ALA A 98 -14.15 9.94 -10.51
N ALA A 99 -12.83 10.01 -10.63
CA ALA A 99 -11.93 9.53 -9.60
C ALA A 99 -10.88 10.59 -9.26
N SER A 100 -10.37 10.53 -8.04
CA SER A 100 -9.23 11.33 -7.62
C SER A 100 -8.28 10.49 -6.80
N LEU A 101 -6.98 10.75 -6.95
CA LEU A 101 -5.95 10.20 -6.08
C LEU A 101 -5.05 11.34 -5.64
N LYS A 102 -5.07 11.63 -4.35
CA LYS A 102 -4.14 12.57 -3.71
C LYS A 102 -3.18 11.79 -2.84
N TYR A 103 -1.88 12.03 -2.98
CA TYR A 103 -0.90 11.48 -2.04
C TYR A 103 -0.43 12.55 -1.04
N THR A 104 0.01 12.11 0.13
CA THR A 104 0.51 12.97 1.21
C THR A 104 1.75 12.32 1.82
N LEU A 105 2.81 13.11 1.95
CA LEU A 105 4.08 12.69 2.56
C LEU A 105 4.16 13.24 3.99
N ASP A 106 4.23 12.35 4.97
CA ASP A 106 4.63 12.67 6.34
C ASP A 106 6.15 12.60 6.43
N ASN A 107 6.81 13.73 6.14
CA ASN A 107 8.27 13.86 6.17
C ASN A 107 8.88 13.50 7.53
N SER A 108 8.15 13.71 8.62
CA SER A 108 8.67 13.46 9.97
C SER A 108 8.80 11.97 10.27
N ARG A 109 7.96 11.15 9.61
CA ARG A 109 7.90 9.71 9.78
C ARG A 109 8.28 8.94 8.53
N GLY A 110 8.64 9.61 7.44
CA GLY A 110 8.93 8.97 6.15
C GLY A 110 7.75 8.14 5.61
N ARG A 111 6.50 8.54 5.85
CA ARG A 111 5.30 7.77 5.45
C ARG A 111 4.58 8.43 4.29
N ILE A 112 4.07 7.63 3.37
CA ILE A 112 3.28 8.12 2.24
C ILE A 112 1.88 7.53 2.35
N PHE A 113 0.88 8.39 2.25
CA PHE A 113 -0.53 8.00 2.23
C PHE A 113 -1.15 8.39 0.90
N ILE A 114 -2.11 7.61 0.43
CA ILE A 114 -3.03 8.02 -0.62
C ILE A 114 -4.42 8.21 -0.04
N ASN A 115 -5.14 9.18 -0.59
CA ASN A 115 -6.57 9.31 -0.51
C ASN A 115 -7.09 9.11 -1.93
N ILE A 116 -7.70 7.95 -2.16
CA ILE A 116 -8.31 7.59 -3.44
C ILE A 116 -9.81 7.64 -3.30
N SER A 117 -10.47 8.31 -4.24
CA SER A 117 -11.92 8.34 -4.32
C SER A 117 -12.41 8.00 -5.71
N ARG A 118 -13.59 7.36 -5.76
CA ARG A 118 -14.35 7.11 -6.98
C ARG A 118 -15.80 7.49 -6.72
N GLY A 119 -16.43 8.20 -7.64
CA GLY A 119 -17.80 8.67 -7.51
C GLY A 119 -18.51 8.72 -8.86
N GLU A 120 -19.82 8.50 -8.81
CA GLU A 120 -20.68 8.44 -9.98
C GLU A 120 -22.03 9.08 -9.68
N SER A 121 -22.66 9.65 -10.71
CA SER A 121 -24.03 10.17 -10.62
C SER A 121 -24.92 9.53 -11.69
N PHE A 122 -26.18 9.26 -11.32
CA PHE A 122 -27.20 8.78 -12.24
C PHE A 122 -28.59 9.18 -11.76
N ASN A 123 -29.42 9.76 -12.64
CA ASN A 123 -30.81 10.14 -12.34
C ASN A 123 -31.00 10.96 -11.04
N GLY A 124 -30.04 11.84 -10.72
CA GLY A 124 -30.08 12.66 -9.52
C GLY A 124 -29.59 11.96 -8.24
N GLU A 125 -29.20 10.68 -8.32
CA GLU A 125 -28.49 9.97 -7.26
C GLU A 125 -26.98 10.13 -7.44
N PHE A 126 -26.25 10.17 -6.33
CA PHE A 126 -24.79 10.22 -6.29
C PHE A 126 -24.28 9.16 -5.31
N GLN A 127 -23.31 8.35 -5.75
CA GLN A 127 -22.61 7.39 -4.89
C GLN A 127 -21.11 7.59 -5.02
N SER A 128 -20.40 7.43 -3.91
CA SER A 128 -18.93 7.50 -3.91
C SER A 128 -18.31 6.61 -2.85
N ARG A 129 -17.07 6.22 -3.11
CA ARG A 129 -16.19 5.54 -2.15
C ARG A 129 -14.91 6.36 -2.01
N LEU A 130 -14.49 6.56 -0.77
CA LEU A 130 -13.20 7.14 -0.41
C LEU A 130 -12.42 6.15 0.44
N THR A 131 -11.14 5.98 0.15
CA THR A 131 -10.24 5.08 0.87
C THR A 131 -8.91 5.78 1.14
N ILE A 132 -8.40 5.65 2.36
CA ILE A 132 -7.08 6.15 2.73
C ILE A 132 -6.19 4.94 3.03
N LEU A 133 -5.06 4.84 2.35
CA LEU A 133 -4.11 3.73 2.49
C LEU A 133 -2.69 4.27 2.61
N GLU A 134 -1.83 3.53 3.31
CA GLU A 134 -0.43 3.84 3.45
C GLU A 134 0.41 3.02 2.49
N LEU A 135 1.43 3.62 1.87
CA LEU A 135 2.41 2.90 1.07
C LEU A 135 3.20 1.95 1.96
N GLN A 136 3.12 0.65 1.70
CA GLN A 136 3.85 -0.37 2.46
C GLN A 136 5.04 -0.92 1.67
N GLU A 137 4.93 -0.97 0.34
CA GLU A 137 5.98 -1.48 -0.55
C GLU A 137 6.10 -0.62 -1.80
N LEU A 138 7.34 -0.36 -2.21
CA LEU A 138 7.66 0.44 -3.39
C LEU A 138 8.86 -0.16 -4.14
N SER A 139 8.66 -0.43 -5.42
CA SER A 139 9.71 -0.74 -6.39
C SER A 139 9.55 0.16 -7.62
N ASP A 140 10.46 0.03 -8.59
CA ASP A 140 10.39 0.81 -9.83
C ASP A 140 9.14 0.51 -10.67
N ASN A 141 8.53 -0.66 -10.48
CA ASN A 141 7.40 -1.13 -11.28
C ASN A 141 6.15 -1.47 -10.46
N ARG A 142 6.18 -1.34 -9.13
CA ARG A 142 5.05 -1.69 -8.27
C ARG A 142 4.94 -0.79 -7.03
N MET A 143 3.72 -0.37 -6.73
CA MET A 143 3.33 0.26 -5.46
C MET A 143 2.27 -0.60 -4.77
N LEU A 144 2.44 -0.86 -3.48
CA LEU A 144 1.42 -1.48 -2.65
C LEU A 144 1.03 -0.50 -1.55
N PHE A 145 -0.21 -0.05 -1.60
CA PHE A 145 -0.82 0.73 -0.53
C PHE A 145 -1.76 -0.17 0.25
N ALA A 146 -1.65 -0.20 1.58
CA ALA A 146 -2.51 -1.01 2.42
C ALA A 146 -2.88 -0.35 3.75
N SER A 147 -3.93 -0.89 4.34
CA SER A 147 -4.22 -0.78 5.77
C SER A 147 -3.62 -1.99 6.50
N GLY A 148 -3.31 -1.80 7.78
CA GLY A 148 -2.59 -2.80 8.57
C GLY A 148 -1.08 -2.62 8.47
N GLU A 149 -0.35 -3.64 8.92
CA GLU A 149 1.10 -3.62 9.04
C GLU A 149 1.74 -4.64 8.09
N LYS A 150 3.05 -4.51 7.89
CA LYS A 150 3.83 -5.41 7.05
C LYS A 150 3.62 -6.88 7.44
N GLY A 151 3.24 -7.69 6.45
CA GLY A 151 2.92 -9.11 6.66
C GLY A 151 1.49 -9.39 7.14
N ASN A 152 0.70 -8.36 7.42
CA ASN A 152 -0.72 -8.47 7.73
C ASN A 152 -1.53 -7.35 7.05
N TYR A 153 -1.46 -7.31 5.71
CA TYR A 153 -2.18 -6.31 4.92
C TYR A 153 -3.66 -6.66 4.78
N MET A 154 -4.52 -5.71 5.15
CA MET A 154 -5.97 -5.83 5.03
C MET A 154 -6.42 -5.26 3.69
N GLN A 155 -7.18 -4.17 3.69
CA GLN A 155 -7.57 -3.48 2.47
C GLN A 155 -6.32 -2.97 1.76
N THR A 156 -6.15 -3.32 0.48
CA THR A 156 -4.90 -3.13 -0.26
C THR A 156 -5.17 -2.74 -1.71
N LEU A 157 -4.53 -1.69 -2.19
CA LEU A 157 -4.51 -1.27 -3.59
C LEU A 157 -3.11 -1.49 -4.15
N ILE A 158 -3.02 -2.27 -5.23
CA ILE A 158 -1.76 -2.51 -5.94
C ILE A 158 -1.78 -1.73 -7.24
N LEU A 159 -0.71 -0.97 -7.48
CA LEU A 159 -0.49 -0.30 -8.76
C LEU A 159 0.80 -0.77 -9.41
N THR A 160 0.78 -0.92 -10.73
CA THR A 160 1.93 -1.28 -11.56
C THR A 160 2.26 -0.17 -12.53
N ALA A 161 3.53 0.10 -12.78
CA ALA A 161 3.95 1.14 -13.71
C ALA A 161 3.44 0.84 -15.13
N VAL A 162 2.96 1.86 -15.82
CA VAL A 162 2.66 1.79 -17.26
C VAL A 162 3.94 2.14 -18.02
N ASN A 163 4.38 1.24 -18.88
CA ASN A 163 5.54 1.42 -19.75
C ASN A 163 5.17 2.13 -21.05
#